data_AF-A0A968ZTZ8-F1
#
_entry.id   AF-A0A968ZTZ8-F1
#
_cell.length_a   1.000
_cell.length_b   1.000
_cell.length_c   1.000
_cell.angle_alpha   90.00
_cell.angle_beta   90.00
_cell.angle_gamma   90.00
#
_symmetry.space_group_name_H-M   'P 1'
#
loop_
_entity.id
_entity.type
_entity.pdbx_description
1 polymer ?
#
loop_
_entity_poly.entity_id
_entity_poly.type
_entity_poly.pdbx_seq_one_letter_code
_entity_poly.pdbx_strand_id
1 'polypeptide(L)'
;MSLSSFGKTSSASEEKNSTPPVESIQKTEPTQKAKLGKKSTAKVGKTATLNIQVTRAQQRWLQNTAQDIRDNNDGPVPGPQRVYPVHLIQAAIDLLRTQDIVWDEIKDVEGLKDALNL
;
A
#
# COMPACT_ATOMS: atom_id res chain seq x y z
N MET A 1 -48.81 -11.47 -7.89
CA MET A 1 -48.85 -12.15 -6.57
C MET A 1 -47.42 -12.56 -6.19
N SER A 2 -47.15 -12.86 -4.93
CA SER A 2 -45.77 -13.07 -4.42
C SER A 2 -45.15 -14.39 -4.88
N LEU A 3 -43.83 -14.39 -5.14
CA LEU A 3 -43.00 -15.59 -5.26
C LEU A 3 -42.26 -15.84 -3.95
N SER A 4 -42.97 -16.38 -2.97
CA SER A 4 -42.42 -16.73 -1.65
C SER A 4 -42.01 -18.20 -1.62
N SER A 5 -40.70 -18.52 -1.64
CA SER A 5 -40.16 -19.85 -1.30
C SER A 5 -38.67 -19.80 -0.96
N PHE A 6 -38.34 -19.26 0.21
CA PHE A 6 -37.07 -19.56 0.89
C PHE A 6 -37.25 -20.80 1.77
N GLY A 7 -36.27 -21.72 1.74
CA GLY A 7 -36.05 -22.68 2.82
C GLY A 7 -36.33 -24.16 2.48
N LYS A 8 -35.25 -24.94 2.35
CA LYS A 8 -35.18 -26.27 2.98
C LYS A 8 -33.74 -26.58 3.38
N THR A 9 -33.58 -27.28 4.49
CA THR A 9 -32.30 -27.53 5.18
C THR A 9 -32.08 -29.02 5.45
N SER A 10 -30.87 -29.36 5.93
CA SER A 10 -30.50 -30.59 6.66
C SER A 10 -30.42 -31.92 5.89
N SER A 11 -29.19 -32.40 5.69
CA SER A 11 -28.59 -33.59 6.36
C SER A 11 -27.10 -33.66 5.95
N ALA A 12 -26.07 -34.00 6.74
CA ALA A 12 -25.87 -34.83 7.95
C ALA A 12 -26.06 -36.35 7.70
N SER A 13 -25.15 -37.27 8.03
CA SER A 13 -23.75 -37.22 8.56
C SER A 13 -23.05 -38.58 8.31
N GLU A 14 -21.83 -38.78 8.86
CA GLU A 14 -21.14 -40.08 9.12
C GLU A 14 -20.51 -40.86 7.93
N GLU A 15 -19.54 -41.78 8.14
CA GLU A 15 -18.30 -41.76 8.96
C GLU A 15 -17.39 -42.98 8.60
N LYS A 16 -16.15 -42.99 9.13
CA LYS A 16 -15.18 -44.12 9.25
C LYS A 16 -14.49 -44.59 7.94
N ASN A 17 -13.22 -45.02 7.84
CA ASN A 17 -11.98 -45.05 8.66
C ASN A 17 -11.32 -46.46 8.53
N SER A 18 -10.13 -46.58 7.90
CA SER A 18 -9.02 -47.50 8.28
C SER A 18 -7.81 -47.43 7.33
N THR A 19 -6.59 -47.67 7.86
CA THR A 19 -5.26 -47.82 7.18
C THR A 19 -4.33 -48.65 8.12
N PRO A 20 -3.04 -48.97 7.80
CA PRO A 20 -2.28 -48.95 6.53
C PRO A 20 -2.09 -50.40 5.99
N PRO A 21 -0.92 -51.11 5.84
CA PRO A 21 0.53 -50.89 6.10
C PRO A 21 1.45 -51.11 4.85
N VAL A 22 2.75 -51.43 5.07
CA VAL A 22 3.82 -51.82 4.09
C VAL A 22 4.26 -50.70 3.12
N GLU A 23 5.24 -49.85 3.45
CA GLU A 23 6.68 -50.09 3.66
C GLU A 23 7.53 -50.18 2.37
N SER A 24 8.32 -49.12 2.12
CA SER A 24 9.66 -49.23 1.54
C SER A 24 10.48 -47.99 1.93
N ILE A 25 11.74 -48.21 2.35
CA ILE A 25 12.62 -47.18 2.91
C ILE A 25 13.69 -46.79 1.88
N GLN A 26 13.87 -45.50 1.60
CA GLN A 26 15.18 -44.96 1.19
C GLN A 26 15.49 -43.65 1.93
N LYS A 27 16.78 -43.45 2.22
CA LYS A 27 17.30 -42.46 3.17
C LYS A 27 18.61 -41.85 2.65
N THR A 28 18.59 -40.57 2.28
CA THR A 28 19.81 -39.75 2.06
C THR A 28 19.60 -38.30 2.46
N GLU A 29 19.95 -38.01 3.73
CA GLU A 29 20.58 -36.81 4.35
C GLU A 29 20.35 -35.34 3.86
N PRO A 30 20.59 -34.34 4.74
CA PRO A 30 20.04 -32.99 4.55
C PRO A 30 21.07 -31.95 4.02
N THR A 31 20.84 -31.42 2.83
CA THR A 31 21.63 -30.29 2.29
C THR A 31 21.33 -29.00 3.06
N GLN A 32 22.37 -28.45 3.69
CA GLN A 32 22.26 -27.26 4.54
C GLN A 32 22.32 -25.93 3.75
N LYS A 33 21.61 -24.92 4.26
CA LYS A 33 21.98 -23.48 4.19
C LYS A 33 22.25 -22.88 2.81
N ALA A 34 21.19 -22.57 2.06
CA ALA A 34 21.17 -21.39 1.19
C ALA A 34 20.59 -20.19 1.97
N LYS A 35 21.43 -19.47 2.73
CA LYS A 35 21.03 -18.17 3.30
C LYS A 35 20.99 -17.15 2.16
N LEU A 36 19.84 -17.01 1.49
CA LEU A 36 19.61 -15.86 0.60
C LEU A 36 19.86 -14.59 1.41
N GLY A 37 20.79 -13.76 0.92
CA GLY A 37 21.35 -12.68 1.72
C GLY A 37 20.29 -11.70 2.19
N LYS A 38 20.42 -11.20 3.43
CA LYS A 38 19.79 -9.93 3.80
C LYS A 38 20.31 -8.88 2.83
N LYS A 39 19.50 -8.55 1.82
CA LYS A 39 19.75 -7.41 0.93
C LYS A 39 19.93 -6.21 1.85
N SER A 40 21.12 -5.61 1.85
CA SER A 40 21.48 -4.58 2.82
C SER A 40 20.51 -3.42 2.67
N THR A 41 19.59 -3.28 3.62
CA THR A 41 18.79 -2.07 3.74
C THR A 41 19.78 -0.94 3.98
N ALA A 42 20.02 -0.13 2.94
CA ALA A 42 20.62 1.18 3.11
C ALA A 42 19.88 1.89 4.26
N LYS A 43 20.58 2.74 5.01
CA LYS A 43 20.02 3.41 6.19
C LYS A 43 18.93 4.41 5.76
N VAL A 44 17.74 3.91 5.47
CA VAL A 44 16.52 4.71 5.31
C VAL A 44 16.41 5.57 6.56
N GLY A 45 16.28 6.89 6.37
CA GLY A 45 16.14 7.82 7.47
C GLY A 45 14.95 7.43 8.36
N LYS A 46 15.01 7.74 9.66
CA LYS A 46 13.92 7.44 10.59
C LYS A 46 12.63 8.06 10.07
N THR A 47 11.69 7.22 9.63
CA THR A 47 10.41 7.67 9.07
C THR A 47 9.56 8.29 10.18
N ALA A 48 9.28 9.59 10.07
CA ALA A 48 8.34 10.28 10.95
C ALA A 48 6.90 10.14 10.42
N THR A 49 5.93 10.02 11.33
CA THR A 49 4.50 10.06 10.97
C THR A 49 4.00 11.49 11.12
N LEU A 50 3.36 12.03 10.08
CA LEU A 50 2.68 13.33 10.11
C LEU A 50 1.16 13.11 10.11
N ASN A 51 0.45 13.80 10.99
CA ASN A 51 -1.02 13.84 10.98
C ASN A 51 -1.46 15.17 10.35
N ILE A 52 -1.94 15.12 9.10
CA ILE A 52 -2.28 16.29 8.30
C ILE A 52 -3.81 16.38 8.18
N GLN A 53 -4.39 17.47 8.65
CA GLN A 53 -5.80 17.78 8.41
C GLN A 53 -5.96 18.49 7.08
N VAL A 54 -6.88 18.02 6.23
CA VAL A 54 -7.24 18.62 4.94
C VAL A 54 -8.76 18.69 4.80
N THR A 55 -9.25 19.63 3.99
CA THR A 55 -10.67 19.73 3.68
C THR A 55 -11.15 18.49 2.90
N ARG A 56 -12.46 18.20 2.95
CA ARG A 56 -13.06 17.14 2.12
C ARG A 56 -12.88 17.38 0.61
N ALA A 57 -12.76 18.64 0.18
CA ALA A 57 -12.47 19.00 -1.20
C ALA A 57 -11.04 18.59 -1.59
N GLN A 58 -10.03 18.97 -0.79
CA GLN A 58 -8.63 18.56 -0.99
C GLN A 58 -8.46 17.03 -0.91
N GLN A 59 -9.13 16.36 0.03
CA GLN A 59 -9.12 14.89 0.13
C GLN A 59 -9.63 14.24 -1.18
N ARG A 60 -10.76 14.72 -1.71
CA ARG A 60 -11.33 14.21 -2.97
C ARG A 60 -10.42 14.53 -4.16
N TRP A 61 -9.85 15.73 -4.22
CA TRP A 61 -8.92 16.12 -5.27
C TRP A 61 -7.68 15.21 -5.30
N LEU A 62 -7.02 14.98 -4.16
CA LEU A 62 -5.90 14.06 -4.05
C LEU A 62 -6.26 12.61 -4.45
N GLN A 63 -7.48 12.16 -4.15
CA GLN A 63 -7.98 10.84 -4.55
C GLN A 63 -8.20 10.74 -6.07
N ASN A 64 -8.83 11.76 -6.67
CA ASN A 64 -9.09 11.84 -8.10
C ASN A 64 -7.78 11.95 -8.88
N THR A 65 -6.91 12.92 -8.57
CA THR A 65 -5.62 13.08 -9.28
C THR A 65 -4.72 11.85 -9.15
N ALA A 66 -4.74 11.15 -8.01
CA ALA A 66 -4.04 9.87 -7.87
C ALA A 66 -4.73 8.72 -8.62
N GLN A 67 -6.01 8.84 -9.00
CA GLN A 67 -6.72 7.92 -9.91
C GLN A 67 -6.39 8.24 -11.37
N ASP A 68 -6.48 9.50 -11.78
CA ASP A 68 -6.14 9.98 -13.13
C ASP A 68 -4.71 9.55 -13.52
N ILE A 69 -3.73 9.76 -12.64
CA ILE A 69 -2.33 9.33 -12.86
C ILE A 69 -2.17 7.79 -12.92
N ARG A 70 -3.10 7.02 -12.32
CA ARG A 70 -3.11 5.55 -12.43
C ARG A 70 -3.77 5.07 -13.71
N ASP A 71 -4.79 5.78 -14.21
CA ASP A 71 -5.50 5.42 -15.43
C ASP A 71 -4.75 5.88 -16.70
N ASN A 72 -3.85 6.86 -16.57
CA ASN A 72 -2.88 7.28 -17.61
C ASN A 72 -1.75 6.26 -17.91
N ASN A 73 -1.79 5.03 -17.37
CA ASN A 73 -0.75 4.03 -17.64
C ASN A 73 -1.20 3.07 -18.75
N ASP A 74 -0.35 2.85 -19.77
CA ASP A 74 -0.61 1.94 -20.90
C ASP A 74 -0.80 0.45 -20.50
N GLY A 75 -0.59 0.10 -19.22
CA GLY A 75 -0.67 -1.27 -18.74
C GLY A 75 -0.74 -1.41 -17.22
N PRO A 76 -0.94 -2.64 -16.71
CA PRO A 76 -1.21 -2.90 -15.30
C PRO A 76 0.01 -2.69 -14.39
N VAL A 77 0.10 -1.52 -13.75
CA VAL A 77 1.15 -1.20 -12.78
C VAL A 77 1.04 -2.07 -11.50
N PRO A 78 2.13 -2.68 -11.00
CA PRO A 78 2.17 -3.39 -9.72
C PRO A 78 1.79 -2.51 -8.53
N GLY A 79 1.07 -3.06 -7.54
CA GLY A 79 0.56 -2.33 -6.37
C GLY A 79 1.55 -1.35 -5.70
N PRO A 80 2.79 -1.75 -5.36
CA PRO A 80 3.77 -0.88 -4.72
C PRO A 80 4.29 0.30 -5.58
N GLN A 81 4.07 0.25 -6.90
CA GLN A 81 4.50 1.29 -7.85
C GLN A 81 3.35 2.25 -8.24
N ARG A 82 2.14 2.01 -7.74
CA ARG A 82 0.96 2.84 -8.03
C ARG A 82 1.04 4.19 -7.31
N VAL A 83 0.55 5.23 -7.98
CA VAL A 83 0.40 6.56 -7.36
C VAL A 83 -0.81 6.57 -6.42
N TYR A 84 -0.59 7.06 -5.20
CA TYR A 84 -1.58 7.21 -4.14
C TYR A 84 -1.53 8.65 -3.60
N PRO A 85 -2.59 9.13 -2.91
CA PRO A 85 -2.61 10.47 -2.31
C PRO A 85 -1.37 10.86 -1.48
N VAL A 86 -0.76 9.89 -0.78
CA VAL A 86 0.47 10.12 -0.01
C VAL A 86 1.69 10.42 -0.89
N HIS A 87 1.78 9.84 -2.09
CA HIS A 87 2.87 10.12 -3.03
C HIS A 87 2.77 11.54 -3.61
N LEU A 88 1.54 12.07 -3.77
CA LEU A 88 1.33 13.48 -4.17
C LEU A 88 1.79 14.45 -3.06
N ILE A 89 1.51 14.13 -1.79
CA ILE A 89 1.98 14.92 -0.65
C ILE A 89 3.51 14.86 -0.53
N GLN A 90 4.13 13.70 -0.77
CA GLN A 90 5.59 13.56 -0.79
C GLN A 90 6.22 14.38 -1.93
N ALA A 91 5.67 14.30 -3.15
CA ALA A 91 6.12 15.10 -4.27
C ALA A 91 5.99 16.61 -4.01
N ALA A 92 4.94 17.06 -3.31
CA ALA A 92 4.80 18.45 -2.89
C ALA A 92 5.86 18.87 -1.86
N ILE A 93 6.22 17.99 -0.90
CA ILE A 93 7.31 18.25 0.05
C ILE A 93 8.65 18.39 -0.66
N ASP A 94 8.96 17.51 -1.62
CA ASP A 94 10.21 17.62 -2.37
C ASP A 94 10.22 18.84 -3.32
N LEU A 95 9.07 19.19 -3.91
CA LEU A 95 8.93 20.43 -4.70
C LEU A 95 9.21 21.68 -3.85
N LEU A 96 8.67 21.76 -2.63
CA LEU A 96 8.98 22.83 -1.67
C LEU A 96 10.48 22.88 -1.36
N ARG A 97 11.10 21.73 -1.11
CA ARG A 97 12.55 21.62 -0.82
C ARG A 97 13.45 21.97 -2.02
N THR A 98 12.90 22.08 -3.23
CA THR A 98 13.61 22.55 -4.43
C THR A 98 13.36 24.03 -4.76
N GLN A 99 12.54 24.76 -4.00
CA GLN A 99 12.37 26.20 -4.21
C GLN A 99 13.55 26.99 -3.62
N ASP A 100 14.01 28.00 -4.36
CA ASP A 100 15.04 28.95 -3.93
C ASP A 100 14.38 30.05 -3.06
N ILE A 101 13.97 29.66 -1.85
CA ILE A 101 13.22 30.49 -0.90
C ILE A 101 13.99 30.61 0.42
N VAL A 102 14.10 31.83 0.95
CA VAL A 102 14.70 32.10 2.26
C VAL A 102 13.68 31.81 3.36
N TRP A 103 13.55 30.54 3.73
CA TRP A 103 12.55 30.06 4.69
C TRP A 103 12.59 30.76 6.06
N ASP A 104 13.75 31.26 6.49
CA ASP A 104 13.94 31.98 7.75
C ASP A 104 13.28 33.38 7.78
N GLU A 105 12.91 33.95 6.64
CA GLU A 105 12.23 35.25 6.54
C GLU A 105 10.70 35.14 6.65
N ILE A 106 10.14 33.96 6.35
CA ILE A 106 8.70 33.67 6.35
C ILE A 106 8.19 33.47 7.79
N LYS A 107 7.18 34.25 8.19
CA LYS A 107 6.68 34.30 9.58
C LYS A 107 5.24 33.83 9.75
N ASP A 108 4.48 33.77 8.66
CA ASP A 108 3.05 33.46 8.66
C ASP A 108 2.61 32.78 7.35
N VAL A 109 1.30 32.53 7.23
CA VAL A 109 0.68 31.80 6.12
C VAL A 109 0.46 32.68 4.89
N GLU A 110 0.57 34.01 5.00
CA GLU A 110 0.40 34.93 3.88
C GLU A 110 1.75 35.13 3.19
N GLY A 111 2.81 35.46 3.94
CA GLY A 111 4.17 35.51 3.40
C GLY A 111 4.66 34.16 2.83
N LEU A 112 4.14 33.03 3.33
CA LEU A 112 4.39 31.70 2.73
C LEU A 112 3.77 31.56 1.33
N LYS A 113 2.59 32.12 1.11
CA LYS A 113 1.95 32.10 -0.22
C LYS A 113 2.63 33.06 -1.18
N ASP A 114 2.96 34.26 -0.73
CA ASP A 114 3.68 35.26 -1.52
C ASP A 114 5.01 34.69 -2.02
N ALA A 115 5.79 34.07 -1.13
CA ALA A 115 7.04 33.40 -1.48
C ALA A 115 6.87 32.22 -2.46
N LEU A 116 5.71 31.56 -2.46
CA LEU A 116 5.38 30.46 -3.38
C LEU A 116 4.61 30.91 -4.64
N ASN A 117 4.23 32.19 -4.75
CA ASN A 117 3.37 32.76 -5.79
C ASN A 117 1.98 32.06 -5.87
N LEU A 118 1.27 31.93 -4.73
CA LEU A 118 0.01 31.16 -4.57
C LEU A 118 -1.22 31.97 -4.09
#